data_AF-A0A523QZV7-F1
#
_entry.id   AF-A0A523QZV7-F1
#
_cell.length_a   1.000
_cell.length_b   1.000
_cell.length_c   1.000
_cell.angle_alpha   90.00
_cell.angle_beta   90.00
_cell.angle_gamma   90.00
#
_symmetry.space_group_name_H-M   'P 1'
#
loop_
_entity.id
_entity.type
_entity.pdbx_description
1 polymer ?
#
loop_
_entity_poly.entity_id
_entity_poly.type
_entity_poly.pdbx_seq_one_letter_code
_entity_poly.pdbx_strand_id
1 'polypeptide(L)'
;MKKHIFSKVSEKDVTRAIVNGFAKQFNEYVESDCIIVGGGPSGLIAGSIIAEKGKKVMIIERNNYLGGGFWLGGYLMNMITVRAPGQEILKRLG
;
A
#
# COMPACT_ATOMS: atom_id res chain seq x y z
N MET A 1 -40.07 -12.80 -0.04
CA MET A 1 -39.25 -11.90 0.83
C MET A 1 -38.16 -11.27 -0.03
N LYS A 2 -38.03 -9.93 -0.05
CA LYS A 2 -36.95 -9.28 -0.82
C LYS A 2 -35.61 -9.60 -0.14
N LYS A 3 -34.70 -10.27 -0.86
CA LYS A 3 -33.35 -10.58 -0.37
C LYS A 3 -32.56 -9.27 -0.32
N HIS A 4 -32.25 -8.79 0.87
CA HIS A 4 -31.39 -7.62 1.01
C HIS A 4 -29.95 -8.01 0.72
N ILE A 5 -29.35 -7.38 -0.30
CA ILE A 5 -27.97 -7.63 -0.76
C ILE A 5 -26.96 -7.11 0.28
N PHE A 6 -27.29 -6.03 0.99
CA PHE A 6 -26.43 -5.40 1.99
C PHE A 6 -27.02 -5.49 3.40
N SER A 7 -26.14 -5.56 4.40
CA SER A 7 -26.49 -5.48 5.81
C SER A 7 -27.02 -4.10 6.18
N LYS A 8 -27.92 -4.04 7.17
CA LYS A 8 -28.37 -2.76 7.75
C LYS A 8 -27.23 -2.14 8.57
N VAL A 9 -26.78 -0.96 8.18
CA VAL A 9 -25.72 -0.17 8.82
C VAL A 9 -26.14 1.30 8.83
N SER A 10 -25.85 2.03 9.91
CA SER A 10 -26.10 3.48 9.97
C SER A 10 -24.83 4.30 9.72
N GLU A 11 -24.98 5.58 9.36
CA GLU A 11 -23.86 6.49 9.05
C GLU A 11 -22.91 6.65 10.24
N LYS A 12 -23.43 6.65 11.47
CA LYS A 12 -22.61 6.68 12.69
C LYS A 12 -21.74 5.44 12.85
N ASP A 13 -22.21 4.28 12.38
CA ASP A 13 -21.46 3.03 12.49
C ASP A 13 -20.27 3.03 11.52
N VAL A 14 -20.49 3.54 10.29
CA VAL A 14 -19.44 3.73 9.28
C VAL A 14 -18.37 4.72 9.78
N THR A 15 -18.79 5.89 10.27
CA THR A 15 -17.85 6.90 10.79
C THR A 15 -17.03 6.36 11.97
N ARG A 16 -17.67 5.66 12.92
CA ARG A 16 -16.96 5.04 14.05
C ARG A 16 -15.96 3.98 13.59
N ALA A 17 -16.33 3.15 12.62
CA ALA A 17 -15.43 2.13 12.08
C ALA A 17 -14.17 2.75 11.46
N ILE A 18 -14.32 3.82 10.67
CA ILE A 18 -13.20 4.54 10.05
C ILE A 18 -12.29 5.15 11.11
N VAL A 19 -12.85 5.94 12.04
CA VAL A 19 -12.07 6.65 13.06
C VAL A 19 -11.33 5.67 13.98
N ASN A 20 -12.02 4.65 14.47
CA ASN A 20 -11.41 3.66 15.36
C ASN A 20 -10.35 2.81 14.65
N GLY A 21 -10.61 2.43 13.39
CA GLY A 21 -9.66 1.68 12.58
C GLY A 21 -8.38 2.46 12.33
N PHE A 22 -8.52 3.73 11.93
CA PHE A 22 -7.36 4.60 11.72
C PHE A 22 -6.60 4.87 13.01
N ALA A 23 -7.27 5.23 14.11
CA ALA A 23 -6.61 5.51 15.38
C ALA A 23 -5.85 4.30 15.92
N LYS A 24 -6.43 3.10 15.80
CA LYS A 24 -5.75 1.84 16.16
C LYS A 24 -4.50 1.63 15.32
N GLN A 25 -4.62 1.69 13.99
CA GLN A 25 -3.48 1.49 13.10
C GLN A 25 -2.40 2.55 13.33
N PHE A 26 -2.78 3.81 13.48
CA PHE A 26 -1.84 4.90 13.72
C PHE A 26 -1.05 4.67 15.01
N ASN A 27 -1.74 4.38 16.12
CA ASN A 27 -1.13 4.04 17.40
C ASN A 27 -0.26 2.78 17.34
N GLU A 28 -0.62 1.80 16.51
CA GLU A 28 0.27 0.65 16.29
C GLU A 28 1.56 1.13 15.63
N TYR A 29 1.52 1.84 14.50
CA TYR A 29 2.71 2.13 13.72
C TYR A 29 3.59 3.30 14.22
N VAL A 30 3.19 4.05 15.26
CA VAL A 30 4.08 5.04 15.91
C VAL A 30 5.42 4.44 16.33
N GLU A 31 5.43 3.15 16.66
CA GLU A 31 6.65 2.35 16.82
C GLU A 31 6.76 1.38 15.64
N SER A 32 7.78 1.57 14.80
CA SER A 32 8.05 0.74 13.63
C SER A 32 9.53 0.33 13.60
N ASP A 33 9.82 -0.88 13.12
CA ASP A 33 11.20 -1.35 12.92
C ASP A 33 11.89 -0.60 11.76
N CYS A 34 11.09 -0.16 10.77
CA CYS A 34 11.57 0.58 9.61
C CYS A 34 10.51 1.58 9.12
N ILE A 35 10.95 2.80 8.82
CA ILE A 35 10.15 3.83 8.17
C ILE A 35 10.73 4.09 6.78
N ILE A 36 9.89 3.97 5.76
CA ILE A 36 10.23 4.25 4.36
C ILE A 36 9.48 5.51 3.94
N VAL A 37 10.21 6.52 3.47
CA VAL A 37 9.63 7.75 2.94
C VAL A 37 9.61 7.67 1.41
N GLY A 38 8.41 7.59 0.84
CA GLY A 38 8.15 7.43 -0.59
C GLY A 38 7.60 6.05 -0.95
N GLY A 39 6.37 6.03 -1.45
CA GLY A 39 5.65 4.84 -1.93
C GLY A 39 5.91 4.53 -3.42
N GLY A 40 7.10 4.87 -3.93
CA GLY A 40 7.53 4.52 -5.29
C GLY A 40 7.96 3.06 -5.43
N PRO A 41 8.37 2.61 -6.63
CA PRO A 41 8.74 1.21 -6.88
C PRO A 41 9.85 0.71 -5.95
N SER A 42 10.89 1.51 -5.71
CA SER A 42 11.98 1.16 -4.80
C SER A 42 11.51 1.04 -3.35
N GLY A 43 10.71 1.99 -2.87
CA GLY A 43 10.17 2.01 -1.50
C GLY A 43 9.22 0.84 -1.24
N LEU A 44 8.35 0.53 -2.19
CA LEU A 44 7.42 -0.60 -2.09
C LEU A 44 8.15 -1.95 -2.10
N ILE A 45 9.13 -2.12 -2.99
CA ILE A 45 9.94 -3.36 -3.02
C ILE A 45 10.76 -3.51 -1.75
N ALA A 46 11.41 -2.45 -1.28
CA ALA A 46 12.16 -2.47 -0.03
C ALA A 46 11.24 -2.83 1.16
N GLY A 47 10.06 -2.21 1.24
CA GLY A 47 9.08 -2.47 2.28
C GLY A 47 8.57 -3.91 2.27
N SER A 48 8.26 -4.46 1.10
CA SER A 48 7.88 -5.87 0.94
C SER A 48 8.98 -6.82 1.46
N ILE A 49 10.23 -6.62 1.04
CA ILE A 49 11.35 -7.49 1.44
C ILE A 49 11.62 -7.40 2.95
N ILE A 50 11.50 -6.21 3.55
CA ILE A 50 11.71 -6.02 4.98
C ILE A 50 10.54 -6.64 5.77
N ALA A 51 9.30 -6.44 5.33
CA ALA A 51 8.11 -7.03 5.95
C ALA A 51 8.11 -8.56 5.89
N GLU A 52 8.56 -9.16 4.78
CA GLU A 52 8.76 -10.62 4.64
C GLU A 52 9.73 -11.20 5.67
N LYS A 53 10.64 -10.38 6.22
CA LYS A 53 11.54 -10.76 7.32
C LYS A 53 10.92 -10.59 8.71
N GLY A 54 9.60 -10.40 8.78
CA GLY A 54 8.85 -10.24 10.03
C GLY A 54 9.05 -8.89 10.71
N LYS A 55 9.52 -7.88 9.96
CA LYS A 55 9.72 -6.52 10.49
C LYS A 55 8.49 -5.64 10.23
N LYS A 56 8.19 -4.77 11.19
CA LYS A 56 7.11 -3.80 11.09
C LYS A 56 7.55 -2.57 10.29
N VAL A 57 7.01 -2.45 9.08
CA VAL A 57 7.37 -1.39 8.13
C VAL A 57 6.24 -0.37 8.00
N MET A 58 6.53 0.91 8.25
CA MET A 58 5.66 2.02 7.88
C MET A 58 6.15 2.64 6.57
N ILE A 59 5.27 2.78 5.58
CA ILE A 59 5.53 3.54 4.36
C ILE A 59 4.76 4.85 4.42
N ILE A 60 5.45 5.98 4.26
CA ILE A 60 4.86 7.32 4.21
C ILE A 60 4.97 7.84 2.79
N GLU A 61 3.84 8.07 2.13
CA GLU A 61 3.75 8.63 0.78
C GLU A 61 3.05 9.98 0.84
N ARG A 62 3.53 10.93 0.02
CA ARG A 62 2.99 12.28 -0.05
C ARG A 62 1.62 12.32 -0.74
N ASN A 63 1.42 11.44 -1.73
CA ASN A 63 0.22 11.37 -2.53
C ASN A 63 -0.83 10.41 -1.93
N ASN A 64 -2.08 10.56 -2.37
CA ASN A 64 -3.17 9.62 -2.05
C ASN A 64 -3.09 8.31 -2.88
N TYR A 65 -2.02 8.13 -3.65
CA TYR A 65 -1.77 6.95 -4.47
C TYR A 65 -0.31 6.52 -4.32
N LEU A 66 -0.09 5.21 -4.43
CA LEU A 66 1.24 4.61 -4.46
C LEU A 66 1.78 4.56 -5.88
N GLY A 67 3.03 4.13 -6.05
CA GLY A 67 3.66 3.89 -7.34
C GLY A 67 4.65 4.99 -7.76
N GLY A 68 4.58 6.20 -7.21
CA GLY A 68 5.49 7.28 -7.58
C GLY A 68 5.52 7.49 -9.11
N GLY A 69 6.71 7.52 -9.71
CA GLY A 69 6.87 7.66 -11.17
C GLY A 69 6.51 6.43 -12.02
N PHE A 70 6.08 5.31 -11.40
CA PHE A 70 5.86 4.04 -12.11
C PHE A 70 4.53 3.95 -12.88
N TRP A 71 3.67 4.98 -12.79
CA TRP A 71 2.43 5.04 -13.58
C TRP A 71 2.68 5.22 -15.09
N LEU A 72 3.87 5.69 -15.47
CA LEU A 72 4.28 5.89 -16.85
C LEU A 72 5.71 5.40 -17.05
N GLY A 73 6.02 4.99 -18.27
CA GLY A 73 7.37 4.75 -18.76
C GLY A 73 8.02 6.03 -19.29
N GLY A 74 8.88 5.88 -20.30
CA GLY A 74 9.56 7.01 -20.92
C GLY A 74 8.60 7.90 -21.71
N TYR A 75 8.72 9.23 -21.55
CA TYR A 75 8.01 10.21 -22.37
C TYR A 75 6.47 10.00 -22.42
N LEU A 76 5.87 9.71 -21.26
CA LEU A 76 4.42 9.45 -21.10
C LEU A 76 3.90 8.18 -21.81
N MET A 77 4.78 7.32 -22.33
CA MET A 77 4.39 6.00 -22.85
C MET A 77 4.09 5.06 -21.69
N ASN A 78 3.19 4.10 -21.87
CA ASN A 78 2.74 3.21 -20.79
C ASN A 78 3.64 1.98 -20.54
N MET A 79 4.77 1.88 -21.25
CA MET A 79 5.67 0.73 -21.16
C MET A 79 6.92 1.08 -20.36
N ILE A 80 7.18 0.31 -19.30
CA ILE A 80 8.47 0.31 -18.61
C ILE A 80 9.35 -0.83 -19.13
N THR A 81 10.65 -0.73 -18.91
CA THR A 81 11.59 -1.82 -19.18
C THR A 81 12.27 -2.23 -17.88
N VAL A 82 12.43 -3.54 -17.70
CA VAL A 82 13.20 -4.11 -16.59
C VAL A 82 14.23 -5.05 -17.20
N ARG A 83 15.51 -4.76 -16.96
CA ARG A 83 16.60 -5.57 -17.48
C ARG A 83 16.80 -6.80 -16.60
N ALA A 84 17.25 -7.90 -17.21
CA ALA A 84 17.62 -9.10 -16.47
C ALA A 84 18.70 -8.84 -15.40
N PRO A 85 18.57 -9.44 -14.20
CA PRO A 85 17.52 -10.38 -13.74
C PRO A 85 16.31 -9.72 -13.04
N GLY A 86 16.07 -8.41 -13.20
CA GLY A 86 15.05 -7.68 -12.45
C GLY A 86 13.61 -8.14 -12.69
N GLN A 87 13.31 -8.80 -13.81
CA GLN A 87 12.00 -9.38 -14.09
C GLN A 87 11.57 -10.44 -13.08
N GLU A 88 12.51 -11.08 -12.36
CA GLU A 88 12.18 -12.06 -11.33
C GLU A 88 11.44 -11.41 -10.15
N ILE A 89 11.72 -10.15 -9.85
CA ILE A 89 10.96 -9.38 -8.84
C ILE A 89 9.52 -9.19 -9.29
N LEU A 90 9.26 -8.94 -10.58
CA LEU A 90 7.91 -8.81 -11.11
C LEU A 90 7.17 -10.15 -11.03
N LYS A 91 7.79 -11.25 -11.47
CA LYS A 91 7.21 -12.60 -11.37
C LYS A 91 6.85 -13.00 -9.94
N ARG A 92 7.65 -12.55 -8.96
CA ARG A 92 7.38 -12.78 -7.53
C ARG A 92 6.07 -12.12 -7.05
N LEU A 93 5.69 -10.99 -7.67
CA LEU A 93 4.51 -10.21 -7.27
C LEU A 93 3.20 -10.72 -7.90
N GLY A 94 3.27 -11.53 -8.96
CA GLY A 94 2.12 -12.02 -9.74
C GLY A 94 1.98 -11.30 -11.07
#